data_AF-A0A9X0CE79-F1
#
_entry.id   AF-A0A9X0CE79-F1
#
_cell.length_a   1.000
_cell.length_b   1.000
_cell.length_c   1.000
_cell.angle_alpha   90.00
_cell.angle_beta   90.00
_cell.angle_gamma   90.00
#
_symmetry.space_group_name_H-M   'P 1'
#
loop_
_entity.id
_entity.type
_entity.pdbx_description
1 polymer ?
#
loop_
_entity_poly.entity_id
_entity_poly.type
_entity_poly.pdbx_seq_one_letter_code
_entity_poly.pdbx_strand_id
1 'polypeptide(L)'
;MVRDGEKFSTNRDCYQMVDIPAKYHGLTHLRGPNDEKTVTFHVNVPVMIYVAIDSRNNRHTILPSDFKATGEKIIHGGCHARTDFPIYEREYPSGGTVTIPLIASRMITVMVKPLVVN
;
A
#
# COMPACT_ATOMS: atom_id res chain seq x y z
N MET A 1 1.25 -10.14 8.16
CA MET A 1 1.30 -8.77 8.73
C MET A 1 2.52 -8.08 8.16
N VAL A 2 2.49 -6.75 8.06
CA VAL A 2 3.62 -5.95 7.57
C VAL A 2 4.83 -6.14 8.47
N ARG A 3 5.99 -6.43 7.87
CA ARG A 3 7.31 -6.55 8.49
C ARG A 3 8.38 -6.53 7.41
N ASP A 4 9.62 -6.21 7.76
CA ASP A 4 10.73 -6.28 6.81
C ASP A 4 10.91 -7.71 6.25
N GLY A 5 11.25 -7.79 4.97
CA GLY A 5 11.41 -9.04 4.22
C GLY A 5 10.08 -9.70 3.82
N GLU A 6 8.93 -9.13 4.19
CA GLU A 6 7.63 -9.69 3.83
C GLU A 6 7.38 -9.61 2.31
N LYS A 7 6.79 -10.66 1.74
CA LYS A 7 6.51 -10.77 0.29
C LYS A 7 5.64 -9.58 -0.17
N PHE A 8 6.10 -8.89 -1.21
CA PHE A 8 5.45 -7.70 -1.76
C PHE A 8 4.28 -8.06 -2.70
N SER A 9 4.52 -8.89 -3.72
CA SER A 9 3.50 -9.36 -4.66
C SER A 9 3.41 -10.88 -4.66
N THR A 10 2.20 -11.42 -4.74
CA THR A 10 1.98 -12.88 -4.68
C THR A 10 2.61 -13.64 -5.84
N ASN A 11 2.64 -13.02 -7.04
CA ASN A 11 3.16 -13.58 -8.29
C ASN A 11 4.62 -13.19 -8.60
N ARG A 12 5.39 -12.75 -7.59
CA ARG A 12 6.82 -12.44 -7.70
C ARG A 12 7.57 -13.00 -6.50
N ASP A 13 8.38 -14.02 -6.71
CA ASP A 13 8.89 -14.83 -5.59
C ASP A 13 9.91 -14.11 -4.72
N CYS A 14 10.78 -13.30 -5.33
CA CYS A 14 11.85 -12.62 -4.63
C CYS A 14 11.57 -11.14 -4.31
N TYR A 15 10.33 -10.67 -4.47
CA TYR A 15 9.98 -9.26 -4.19
C TYR A 15 9.56 -9.09 -2.74
N GLN A 16 10.15 -8.11 -2.06
CA GLN A 16 10.00 -7.89 -0.63
C GLN A 16 9.79 -6.41 -0.30
N MET A 17 9.07 -6.16 0.80
CA MET A 17 9.05 -4.87 1.48
C MET A 17 10.24 -4.80 2.46
N VAL A 18 11.07 -3.77 2.36
CA VAL A 18 12.21 -3.55 3.26
C VAL A 18 12.29 -2.08 3.69
N ASP A 19 13.05 -1.81 4.75
CA ASP A 19 13.18 -0.50 5.42
C ASP A 19 11.81 0.11 5.74
N ILE A 20 10.90 -0.69 6.27
CA ILE A 20 9.53 -0.24 6.55
C ILE A 20 9.53 0.65 7.80
N PRO A 21 8.97 1.87 7.76
CA PRO A 21 8.86 2.72 8.94
C PRO A 21 8.08 2.02 10.06
N ALA A 22 8.59 2.11 11.29
CA ALA A 22 8.12 1.33 12.44
C ALA A 22 6.60 1.40 12.66
N LYS A 23 5.96 2.54 12.37
CA LYS A 23 4.51 2.73 12.56
C LYS A 23 3.63 1.84 11.70
N TYR A 24 4.17 1.25 10.63
CA TYR A 24 3.45 0.33 9.75
C TYR A 24 3.67 -1.13 10.10
N HIS A 25 4.65 -1.45 10.96
CA HIS A 25 4.91 -2.83 11.37
C HIS A 25 3.70 -3.41 12.10
N GLY A 26 3.39 -4.67 11.82
CA GLY A 26 2.25 -5.35 12.42
C GLY A 26 0.90 -4.96 11.84
N LEU A 27 0.79 -4.07 10.86
CA LEU A 27 -0.48 -3.82 10.18
C LEU A 27 -0.91 -5.02 9.33
N THR A 28 -2.22 -5.16 9.14
CA THR A 28 -2.78 -6.05 8.12
C THR A 28 -2.40 -5.51 6.75
N HIS A 29 -2.02 -6.37 5.81
CA HIS A 29 -1.77 -5.94 4.44
C HIS A 29 -2.37 -6.89 3.41
N LEU A 30 -2.72 -6.34 2.26
CA LEU A 30 -3.21 -7.10 1.12
C LEU A 30 -2.02 -7.49 0.25
N ARG A 31 -1.88 -8.79 0.03
CA ARG A 31 -0.91 -9.35 -0.91
C ARG A 31 -1.64 -9.67 -2.20
N GLY A 32 -1.53 -8.79 -3.18
CA GLY A 32 -2.10 -8.97 -4.52
C GLY A 32 -1.04 -9.40 -5.55
N PRO A 33 -1.44 -9.72 -6.79
CA PRO A 33 -0.53 -9.76 -7.92
C PRO A 33 0.14 -8.39 -8.15
N ASN A 34 1.19 -8.40 -8.96
CA ASN A 34 1.84 -7.19 -9.41
C ASN A 34 1.07 -6.46 -10.52
N ASP A 35 1.33 -5.16 -10.67
CA ASP A 35 0.84 -4.31 -11.78
C ASP A 35 -0.69 -4.16 -11.85
N GLU A 36 -1.32 -4.02 -10.70
CA GLU A 36 -2.77 -3.85 -10.57
C GLU A 36 -3.26 -2.51 -11.13
N LYS A 37 -4.52 -2.49 -11.58
CA LYS A 37 -5.23 -1.25 -11.97
C LYS A 37 -6.26 -0.80 -10.94
N THR A 38 -6.77 -1.74 -10.15
CA THR A 38 -7.76 -1.48 -9.11
C THR A 38 -7.55 -2.48 -7.99
N VAL A 39 -7.63 -2.02 -6.75
CA VAL A 39 -7.72 -2.91 -5.58
C VAL A 39 -9.04 -2.68 -4.87
N THR A 40 -9.78 -3.76 -4.65
CA THR A 40 -11.10 -3.73 -3.99
C THR A 40 -11.17 -4.78 -2.91
N PHE A 41 -11.69 -4.41 -1.74
CA PHE A 41 -11.91 -5.30 -0.62
C PHE A 41 -12.97 -4.72 0.31
N HIS A 42 -13.47 -5.53 1.24
CA HIS A 42 -14.47 -5.12 2.22
C HIS A 42 -13.84 -4.95 3.60
N VAL A 43 -14.30 -3.92 4.33
CA VAL A 43 -13.97 -3.68 5.74
C VAL A 43 -15.26 -3.52 6.53
N ASN A 44 -15.32 -4.07 7.73
CA ASN A 44 -16.50 -4.00 8.60
C ASN A 44 -16.45 -2.88 9.64
N VAL A 45 -15.33 -2.16 9.72
CA VAL A 45 -15.08 -1.05 10.66
C VAL A 45 -14.43 0.12 9.92
N PRO A 46 -14.44 1.34 10.48
CA PRO A 46 -13.65 2.45 9.96
C PRO A 46 -12.15 2.10 9.92
N VAL A 47 -11.47 2.51 8.85
CA VAL A 47 -10.05 2.18 8.64
C VAL A 47 -9.27 3.36 8.06
N MET A 48 -7.99 3.43 8.40
CA MET A 48 -6.99 4.15 7.63
C MET A 48 -6.33 3.17 6.67
N ILE A 49 -6.34 3.52 5.38
CA ILE A 49 -5.67 2.78 4.32
C ILE A 49 -4.37 3.47 3.98
N TYR A 50 -3.29 2.70 3.96
CA TYR A 50 -1.99 3.14 3.48
C TYR A 50 -1.64 2.41 2.20
N VAL A 51 -1.20 3.14 1.18
CA VAL A 51 -0.79 2.59 -0.11
C VAL A 51 0.66 2.96 -0.35
N ALA A 52 1.54 1.95 -0.39
CA ALA A 52 2.90 2.14 -0.90
C ALA A 52 2.95 1.74 -2.37
N ILE A 53 3.46 2.61 -3.23
CA ILE A 53 3.26 2.51 -4.68
C ILE A 53 4.49 2.86 -5.49
N ASP A 54 4.71 2.17 -6.61
CA ASP A 54 5.72 2.57 -7.59
C ASP A 54 5.37 3.92 -8.21
N SER A 55 6.10 4.97 -7.83
CA SER A 55 5.85 6.34 -8.26
C SER A 55 6.88 6.89 -9.24
N ARG A 56 7.83 6.08 -9.72
CA ARG A 56 9.02 6.56 -10.47
C ARG A 56 8.68 7.41 -11.69
N ASN A 57 7.59 7.07 -12.39
CA ASN A 57 7.23 7.71 -13.65
C ASN A 57 6.10 8.73 -13.56
N ASN A 58 5.36 8.86 -12.44
CA ASN A 58 4.16 9.70 -12.34
C ASN A 58 3.80 10.10 -10.89
N ARG A 59 4.73 10.67 -10.13
CA ARG A 59 4.59 10.85 -8.67
C ARG A 59 3.33 11.61 -8.19
N HIS A 60 2.71 12.43 -9.04
CA HIS A 60 1.58 13.30 -8.67
C HIS A 60 0.21 12.84 -9.22
N THR A 61 0.15 11.76 -9.99
CA THR A 61 -1.05 11.41 -10.79
C THR A 61 -1.38 9.92 -10.78
N ILE A 62 -0.89 9.14 -9.82
CA ILE A 62 -1.15 7.69 -9.81
C ILE A 62 -2.37 7.31 -8.96
N LEU A 63 -2.55 8.00 -7.84
CA LEU A 63 -3.69 7.82 -6.93
C LEU A 63 -4.69 8.97 -7.08
N PRO A 64 -5.97 8.75 -6.74
CA PRO A 64 -6.95 9.83 -6.64
C PRO A 64 -6.49 10.90 -5.64
N SER A 65 -6.94 12.14 -5.84
CA SER A 65 -6.51 13.31 -5.07
C SER A 65 -6.86 13.26 -3.58
N ASP A 66 -7.76 12.37 -3.17
CA ASP A 66 -8.12 12.13 -1.77
C ASP A 66 -7.10 11.27 -1.01
N PHE A 67 -6.12 10.67 -1.71
CA PHE A 67 -4.94 10.07 -1.10
C PHE A 67 -3.89 11.13 -0.79
N LYS A 68 -3.58 11.30 0.48
CA LYS A 68 -2.60 12.28 0.97
C LYS A 68 -1.23 11.65 1.10
N ALA A 69 -0.19 12.33 0.63
CA ALA A 69 1.18 11.87 0.83
C ALA A 69 1.56 11.94 2.32
N THR A 70 2.12 10.87 2.86
CA THR A 70 2.56 10.82 4.27
C THR A 70 3.95 11.45 4.48
N GLY A 71 4.72 11.60 3.40
CA GLY A 71 6.14 11.95 3.45
C GLY A 71 7.07 10.75 3.69
N GLU A 72 6.51 9.57 3.98
CA GLU A 72 7.25 8.34 4.19
C GLU A 72 7.25 7.44 2.96
N LYS A 73 8.10 6.41 3.01
CA LYS A 73 8.27 5.40 1.97
C LYS A 73 8.62 4.06 2.60
N ILE A 74 8.37 2.99 1.86
CA ILE A 74 9.09 1.72 2.02
C ILE A 74 10.09 1.58 0.88
N ILE A 75 10.97 0.59 0.99
CA ILE A 75 11.79 0.14 -0.12
C ILE A 75 11.20 -1.14 -0.69
N HIS A 76 10.91 -1.12 -1.98
CA HIS A 76 10.69 -2.33 -2.75
C HIS A 76 12.05 -2.94 -3.08
N GLY A 77 12.30 -4.18 -2.65
CA GLY A 77 13.60 -4.84 -2.76
C GLY A 77 13.50 -6.36 -2.90
N GLY A 78 14.61 -7.02 -2.55
CA GLY A 78 14.80 -8.46 -2.69
C GLY A 78 15.84 -8.78 -3.75
N CYS A 79 15.44 -9.28 -4.92
CA CYS A 79 16.35 -9.70 -6.01
C CYS A 79 16.67 -8.64 -7.06
N HIS A 80 16.25 -7.38 -6.86
CA HIS A 80 16.45 -6.28 -7.82
C HIS A 80 16.95 -5.02 -7.12
N ALA A 81 17.24 -3.98 -7.91
CA ALA A 81 17.62 -2.68 -7.38
C ALA A 81 16.57 -2.13 -6.42
N ARG A 82 17.03 -1.71 -5.24
CA ARG A 82 16.20 -1.09 -4.21
C ARG A 82 15.49 0.12 -4.80
N THR A 83 14.16 0.17 -4.65
CA THR A 83 13.34 1.22 -5.23
C THR A 83 12.44 1.85 -4.17
N ASP A 84 12.44 3.18 -4.12
CA ASP A 84 11.58 3.95 -3.23
C ASP A 84 10.10 3.85 -3.63
N PHE A 85 9.25 3.39 -2.71
CA PHE A 85 7.80 3.35 -2.87
C PHE A 85 7.18 4.30 -1.83
N PRO A 86 6.82 5.54 -2.20
CA PRO A 86 6.17 6.48 -1.28
C PRO A 86 4.84 5.93 -0.77
N ILE A 87 4.50 6.31 0.47
CA ILE A 87 3.27 5.90 1.14
C ILE A 87 2.28 7.06 1.13
N TYR A 88 1.06 6.75 0.69
CA TYR A 88 -0.09 7.64 0.75
C TYR A 88 -1.12 7.08 1.71
N GLU A 89 -1.95 7.95 2.27
CA GLU A 89 -3.00 7.56 3.21
C GLU A 89 -4.36 8.10 2.79
N ARG A 90 -5.40 7.33 3.13
CA ARG A 90 -6.79 7.73 2.99
C ARG A 90 -7.64 7.09 4.09
N GLU A 91 -8.45 7.91 4.73
CA GLU A 91 -9.43 7.48 5.71
C GLU A 91 -10.71 6.99 5.02
N TYR A 92 -11.24 5.88 5.53
CA TYR A 92 -12.56 5.36 5.22
C TYR A 92 -13.36 5.34 6.54
N PRO A 93 -14.24 6.34 6.77
CA PRO A 93 -14.83 6.59 8.08
C PRO A 93 -15.94 5.62 8.48
N SER A 94 -16.29 4.67 7.61
CA SER A 94 -17.30 3.65 7.86
C SER A 94 -16.87 2.31 7.28
N GLY A 95 -17.47 1.23 7.78
CA GLY A 95 -17.43 -0.07 7.10
C GLY A 95 -18.02 0.04 5.69
N GLY A 96 -17.59 -0.85 4.79
CA GLY A 96 -18.04 -0.88 3.41
C GLY A 96 -16.98 -1.41 2.46
N THR A 97 -17.25 -1.23 1.17
CA THR A 97 -16.30 -1.57 0.11
C THR A 97 -15.26 -0.46 -0.02
N VAL A 98 -13.99 -0.81 0.16
CA VAL A 98 -12.85 0.02 -0.19
C VAL A 98 -12.50 -0.27 -1.65
N THR A 99 -12.43 0.78 -2.47
CA THR A 99 -11.93 0.72 -3.85
C THR A 99 -10.82 1.74 -4.02
N ILE A 100 -9.68 1.27 -4.51
CA ILE A 100 -8.50 2.07 -4.81
C ILE A 100 -8.27 1.98 -6.32
N PRO A 101 -8.82 2.93 -7.10
CA PRO A 101 -8.56 2.98 -8.53
C PRO A 101 -7.18 3.58 -8.79
N LEU A 102 -6.38 2.94 -9.64
CA LEU A 102 -5.09 3.45 -10.07
C LEU A 102 -5.23 4.05 -11.46
N ILE A 103 -4.68 5.25 -11.66
CA ILE A 103 -4.75 5.97 -12.94
C ILE A 103 -3.97 5.21 -14.04
N ALA A 104 -3.02 4.35 -13.64
CA ALA A 104 -2.32 3.42 -14.51
C ALA A 104 -1.97 2.14 -13.72
N SER A 105 -1.68 1.03 -14.42
CA SER A 105 -1.16 -0.20 -13.78
C SER A 105 0.09 0.12 -12.95
N ARG A 106 0.11 -0.28 -11.68
CA ARG A 106 1.27 -0.07 -10.81
C ARG A 106 1.46 -1.20 -9.81
N MET A 107 2.71 -1.37 -9.42
CA MET A 107 3.08 -2.19 -8.27
C MET A 107 2.65 -1.47 -6.99
N ILE A 108 1.84 -2.13 -6.17
CA ILE A 108 1.36 -1.57 -4.90
C ILE A 108 1.34 -2.61 -3.80
N THR A 109 1.42 -2.12 -2.57
CA THR A 109 0.97 -2.84 -1.39
C THR A 109 -0.01 -1.95 -0.61
N VAL A 110 -1.04 -2.56 -0.04
CA VAL A 110 -2.08 -1.88 0.73
C VAL A 110 -2.01 -2.36 2.17
N MET A 111 -1.83 -1.44 3.10
CA MET A 111 -1.81 -1.71 4.53
C MET A 111 -3.06 -1.10 5.18
N VAL A 112 -3.63 -1.81 6.13
CA VAL A 112 -4.93 -1.50 6.73
C VAL A 112 -4.75 -1.34 8.23
N LYS A 113 -5.17 -0.20 8.76
CA LYS A 113 -5.20 0.09 10.19
C LYS A 113 -6.64 0.39 10.62
N PRO A 114 -7.26 -0.43 11.48
CA PRO A 114 -8.54 -0.10 12.09
C PRO A 114 -8.46 1.24 12.84
N LEU A 115 -9.44 2.11 12.61
CA LEU A 115 -9.68 3.28 13.44
C LEU A 115 -10.59 2.81 14.55
N VAL A 116 -10.01 2.51 15.71
CA VAL A 116 -10.79 2.09 16.87
C VAL A 116 -11.73 3.24 17.24
N VAL A 117 -13.03 3.00 17.12
CA VAL A 117 -14.04 3.86 17.73
C VAL A 117 -14.07 3.44 19.18
N ASN A 118 -13.44 4.24 20.06
CA ASN A 118 -13.57 4.06 21.50
C ASN A 118 -15.03 4.20 21.93
#